data_AF-A0A8B3RML4-F1
#
_entry.id   AF-A0A8B3RML4-F1
#
_cell.length_a   1.000
_cell.length_b   1.000
_cell.length_c   1.000
_cell.angle_alpha   90.00
_cell.angle_beta   90.00
_cell.angle_gamma   90.00
#
_symmetry.space_group_name_H-M   'P 1'
#
loop_
_entity.id
_entity.type
_entity.pdbx_description
1 polymer ?
#
loop_
_entity_poly.entity_id
_entity_poly.type
_entity_poly.pdbx_seq_one_letter_code
_entity_poly.pdbx_strand_id
1 'polypeptide(L)'
;MLLLALIAAVLFGLGFWASWDTDLAYAPLIVMVAATVVTLVIAKYIFALQARFANPLPRQWKLAALFPWRAFGCTLALIGVDIVALGLALFVPFVRVLMLIFGLSWVFYAKSLILLWGFRKYGGYGEVERTTYVNADSGM
;
A
#
# COMPACT_ATOMS: atom_id res chain seq x y z
N MET A 1 0.30 2.08 -13.74
CA MET A 1 -0.36 3.26 -14.34
C MET A 1 -1.62 3.67 -13.61
N LEU A 2 -2.64 2.81 -13.47
CA LEU A 2 -3.92 3.17 -12.82
C LEU A 2 -3.79 3.70 -11.38
N LEU A 3 -2.95 3.09 -10.53
CA LEU A 3 -2.73 3.58 -9.15
C LEU A 3 -2.12 4.97 -9.12
N LEU A 4 -1.17 5.25 -10.01
CA LEU A 4 -0.51 6.55 -10.08
C LEU A 4 -1.49 7.63 -10.56
N ALA A 5 -2.36 7.30 -11.52
CA ALA A 5 -3.43 8.19 -11.95
C ALA A 5 -4.43 8.48 -10.82
N LEU A 6 -4.80 7.47 -10.02
CA LEU A 6 -5.66 7.66 -8.85
C LEU A 6 -4.99 8.57 -7.80
N ILE A 7 -3.72 8.34 -7.49
CA ILE A 7 -2.94 9.18 -6.57
C ILE A 7 -2.89 10.62 -7.10
N ALA A 8 -2.59 10.83 -8.38
CA ALA A 8 -2.55 12.15 -8.99
C ALA A 8 -3.91 12.86 -8.94
N ALA A 9 -5.00 12.16 -9.22
CA ALA A 9 -6.36 12.72 -9.14
C ALA A 9 -6.72 13.16 -7.72
N VAL A 10 -6.37 12.35 -6.71
CA VAL A 10 -6.62 12.69 -5.30
C VAL A 10 -5.75 13.86 -4.84
N LEU A 11 -4.46 13.88 -5.19
CA LEU A 11 -3.57 14.99 -4.85
C LEU A 11 -4.00 16.30 -5.53
N PHE A 12 -4.39 16.24 -6.81
CA PHE A 12 -4.95 17.39 -7.52
C PHE A 12 -6.23 17.87 -6.84
N GLY A 13 -7.17 16.97 -6.53
CA GLY A 13 -8.43 17.32 -5.85
C GLY A 13 -8.19 17.97 -4.48
N LEU A 14 -7.29 17.41 -3.67
CA LEU A 14 -6.88 18.00 -2.41
C LEU A 14 -6.34 19.42 -2.59
N GLY A 15 -5.37 19.61 -3.50
CA GLY A 15 -4.76 20.92 -3.75
C GLY A 15 -5.76 21.94 -4.30
N PHE A 16 -6.62 21.51 -5.23
CA PHE A 16 -7.65 22.33 -5.84
C PHE A 16 -8.63 22.85 -4.80
N TRP A 17 -9.27 21.96 -4.03
CA TRP A 17 -10.26 22.39 -3.04
C TRP A 17 -9.62 23.09 -1.83
N ALA A 18 -8.36 22.78 -1.47
CA ALA A 18 -7.66 23.47 -0.40
C ALA A 18 -7.27 24.91 -0.76
N SER A 19 -7.15 25.23 -2.06
CA SER A 19 -6.87 26.59 -2.54
C SER A 19 -8.10 27.50 -2.57
N TRP A 20 -9.31 26.96 -2.38
CA TRP A 20 -10.55 27.72 -2.36
C TRP A 20 -10.86 28.24 -0.96
N ASP A 21 -10.81 29.56 -0.77
CA ASP A 21 -11.07 30.24 0.50
C ASP A 21 -12.59 30.44 0.72
N THR A 22 -13.35 29.35 0.73
CA THR A 22 -14.82 29.37 0.91
C THR A 22 -15.28 28.20 1.77
N ASP A 23 -16.33 28.42 2.57
CA ASP A 23 -16.90 27.37 3.42
C ASP A 23 -17.46 26.18 2.62
N LEU A 24 -17.84 26.40 1.36
CA LEU A 24 -18.32 25.33 0.47
C LEU A 24 -17.21 24.32 0.12
N ALA A 25 -15.94 24.70 0.22
CA ALA A 25 -14.81 23.82 -0.08
C ALA A 25 -14.60 22.74 1.00
N TYR A 26 -15.14 22.90 2.21
CA TYR A 26 -14.98 21.90 3.27
C TYR A 26 -15.64 20.57 2.94
N ALA A 27 -16.82 20.58 2.32
CA ALA A 27 -17.54 19.35 1.94
C ALA A 27 -16.71 18.47 0.98
N PRO A 28 -16.21 18.96 -0.18
CA PRO A 28 -15.35 18.15 -1.04
C PRO A 28 -14.00 17.82 -0.39
N LEU A 29 -13.44 18.68 0.48
CA LEU A 29 -12.19 18.37 1.19
C LEU A 29 -12.33 17.13 2.09
N ILE A 30 -13.41 17.01 2.86
CA ILE A 30 -13.68 15.82 3.68
C ILE A 30 -13.69 14.55 2.83
N VAL A 31 -14.35 14.61 1.67
CA VAL A 31 -14.39 13.50 0.70
C VAL A 31 -12.99 13.18 0.16
N MET A 32 -12.20 14.19 -0.18
CA MET A 32 -10.83 13.99 -0.69
C MET A 32 -9.89 13.41 0.37
N VAL A 33 -10.04 13.81 1.64
CA VAL A 33 -9.28 13.20 2.76
C VAL A 33 -9.65 11.72 2.89
N ALA A 34 -10.94 11.38 2.87
CA ALA A 34 -11.38 9.99 2.91
C ALA A 34 -10.84 9.19 1.70
N ALA A 35 -10.90 9.78 0.49
CA ALA A 35 -10.35 9.17 -0.72
C ALA A 35 -8.84 8.95 -0.64
N THR A 36 -8.10 9.85 0.03
CA THR A 36 -6.67 9.71 0.29
C THR A 36 -6.39 8.50 1.17
N VAL A 37 -7.12 8.37 2.28
CA VAL A 37 -6.97 7.22 3.19
C VAL A 37 -7.24 5.92 2.45
N VAL A 38 -8.34 5.85 1.68
CA VAL A 38 -8.70 4.66 0.88
C VAL A 38 -7.60 4.35 -0.14
N THR A 39 -7.08 5.36 -0.85
CA THR A 39 -6.03 5.19 -1.85
C THR A 39 -4.74 4.67 -1.23
N LEU A 40 -4.34 5.20 -0.08
CA LEU A 40 -3.15 4.73 0.66
C LEU A 40 -3.31 3.28 1.12
N VAL A 41 -4.49 2.91 1.59
CA VAL A 41 -4.78 1.54 1.99
C VAL A 41 -4.74 0.59 0.78
N ILE A 42 -5.34 0.95 -0.35
CA ILE A 42 -5.28 0.16 -1.59
C ILE A 42 -3.82 -0.01 -2.04
N ALA A 43 -3.02 1.07 -2.01
CA ALA A 43 -1.63 1.05 -2.44
C ALA A 43 -0.77 0.03 -1.67
N LYS A 44 -1.08 -0.20 -0.37
CA LYS A 44 -0.37 -1.19 0.46
C LYS A 44 -0.56 -2.63 -0.04
N TYR A 45 -1.71 -2.95 -0.62
CA TYR A 45 -2.07 -4.33 -0.98
C TYR A 45 -1.98 -4.61 -2.47
N ILE A 46 -2.19 -3.61 -3.33
CA ILE A 46 -2.35 -3.84 -4.76
C ILE A 46 -1.14 -4.54 -5.39
N PHE A 47 0.08 -4.07 -5.11
CA PHE A 47 1.32 -4.66 -5.61
C PHE A 47 1.61 -6.03 -4.98
N ALA A 48 1.32 -6.18 -3.68
CA ALA A 48 1.53 -7.43 -2.97
C ALA A 48 0.60 -8.56 -3.48
N LEU A 49 -0.64 -8.21 -3.83
CA LEU A 49 -1.58 -9.12 -4.49
C LEU A 49 -1.14 -9.45 -5.92
N GLN A 50 -0.61 -8.47 -6.63
CA GLN A 50 -0.08 -8.61 -8.00
C GLN A 50 1.08 -9.60 -8.06
N ALA A 51 2.00 -9.51 -7.10
CA ALA A 51 3.19 -10.37 -7.04
C ALA A 51 2.89 -11.79 -6.55
N ARG A 52 1.71 -12.05 -5.99
CA ARG A 52 1.36 -13.34 -5.39
C ARG A 52 0.36 -14.13 -6.21
N PHE A 53 -0.60 -13.45 -6.85
CA PHE A 53 -1.75 -14.09 -7.46
C PHE A 53 -1.95 -13.62 -8.90
N ALA A 54 -2.24 -14.57 -9.79
CA ALA A 54 -2.56 -14.30 -11.19
C ALA A 54 -4.02 -13.82 -11.35
N ASN A 55 -4.32 -12.62 -10.86
CA ASN A 55 -5.66 -12.04 -10.92
C ASN A 55 -5.82 -11.09 -12.11
N PRO A 56 -6.97 -11.10 -12.80
CA PRO A 56 -7.29 -10.05 -13.76
C PRO A 56 -7.44 -8.70 -13.04
N LEU A 57 -7.08 -7.60 -13.72
CA LEU A 57 -7.08 -6.24 -13.18
C LEU A 57 -8.34 -5.87 -12.35
N PRO A 58 -9.59 -6.03 -12.83
CA PRO A 58 -10.77 -5.62 -12.06
C PRO A 58 -10.92 -6.40 -10.74
N ARG A 59 -10.58 -7.70 -10.74
CA ARG A 59 -10.60 -8.52 -9.53
C ARG A 59 -9.53 -8.06 -8.55
N GLN A 60 -8.34 -7.74 -9.05
CA GLN A 60 -7.22 -7.31 -8.22
C GLN A 60 -7.54 -5.99 -7.48
N TRP A 61 -8.14 -5.01 -8.18
CA TRP A 61 -8.56 -3.75 -7.56
C TRP A 61 -9.65 -3.94 -6.50
N LYS A 62 -10.65 -4.77 -6.81
CA LYS A 62 -11.70 -5.12 -5.84
C LYS A 62 -11.12 -5.80 -4.59
N LEU A 63 -10.18 -6.73 -4.79
CA LEU A 63 -9.50 -7.41 -3.69
C LEU A 63 -8.63 -6.44 -2.88
N ALA A 64 -7.87 -5.56 -3.52
CA ALA A 64 -7.05 -4.57 -2.83
C ALA A 64 -7.89 -3.62 -1.96
N ALA A 65 -9.12 -3.31 -2.37
CA ALA A 65 -10.04 -2.48 -1.58
C ALA A 65 -10.73 -3.24 -0.44
N LEU A 66 -11.03 -4.53 -0.60
CA LEU A 66 -11.79 -5.33 0.38
C LEU A 66 -10.91 -6.13 1.36
N PHE A 67 -9.73 -6.56 0.92
CA PHE A 67 -8.79 -7.31 1.75
C PHE A 67 -8.39 -6.59 3.06
N PRO A 68 -8.18 -5.26 3.08
CA PRO A 68 -7.88 -4.53 4.30
C PRO A 68 -8.94 -4.69 5.39
N TRP A 69 -10.21 -4.84 5.01
CA TRP A 69 -11.32 -5.04 5.96
C TRP A 69 -11.29 -6.44 6.58
N ARG A 70 -10.96 -7.46 5.77
CA ARG A 70 -10.79 -8.83 6.27
C ARG A 70 -9.55 -8.98 7.13
N ALA A 71 -8.45 -8.33 6.74
CA ALA A 71 -7.16 -8.40 7.41
C ALA A 71 -6.87 -7.13 8.24
N PHE A 72 -7.86 -6.62 8.97
CA PHE A 72 -7.78 -5.31 9.62
C PHE A 72 -6.55 -5.13 10.53
N GLY A 73 -6.24 -6.13 11.37
CA GLY A 73 -5.04 -6.09 12.21
C GLY A 73 -3.72 -6.06 11.41
N CYS A 74 -3.69 -6.73 10.24
CA CYS A 74 -2.55 -6.67 9.32
C CYS A 74 -2.43 -5.27 8.71
N THR A 75 -3.55 -4.67 8.30
CA THR A 75 -3.60 -3.29 7.77
C THR A 75 -3.08 -2.29 8.80
N LEU A 76 -3.50 -2.43 10.05
CA LEU A 76 -3.05 -1.58 11.16
C LEU A 76 -1.54 -1.72 11.38
N ALA A 77 -1.00 -2.94 11.37
CA ALA A 77 0.44 -3.17 11.48
C ALA A 77 1.21 -2.54 10.31
N LEU A 78 0.71 -2.64 9.08
CA LEU A 78 1.32 -1.98 7.92
C LEU A 78 1.29 -0.45 8.02
N ILE A 79 0.25 0.13 8.61
CA ILE A 79 0.19 1.57 8.92
C ILE A 79 1.18 1.92 10.02
N GLY A 80 1.29 1.10 11.06
CA GLY A 80 2.26 1.26 12.14
C GLY A 80 3.70 1.33 11.64
N VAL A 81 4.08 0.46 10.68
CA VAL A 81 5.40 0.51 10.04
C VAL A 81 5.66 1.86 9.35
N ASP A 82 4.66 2.42 8.66
CA ASP A 82 4.80 3.72 8.01
C ASP A 82 4.97 4.86 9.02
N ILE A 83 4.17 4.85 10.09
CA ILE A 83 4.26 5.86 11.15
C ILE A 83 5.63 5.79 11.84
N VAL A 84 6.11 4.58 12.14
CA VAL A 84 7.44 4.39 12.76
C VAL A 84 8.55 4.83 11.82
N ALA A 85 8.50 4.45 10.54
CA ALA A 85 9.50 4.85 9.56
C ALA A 85 9.53 6.38 9.39
N LEU A 86 8.36 7.01 9.27
CA LEU A 86 8.24 8.47 9.14
C LEU A 86 8.69 9.17 10.42
N GLY A 87 8.32 8.67 11.60
CA GLY A 87 8.78 9.18 12.88
C GLY A 87 10.31 9.11 13.01
N LEU A 88 10.92 7.98 12.69
CA LEU A 88 12.38 7.85 12.71
C LEU A 88 13.05 8.81 11.71
N ALA A 89 12.49 8.98 10.51
CA ALA A 89 13.02 9.93 9.53
C ALA A 89 12.94 11.39 9.99
N LEU A 90 11.87 11.75 10.71
CA LEU A 90 11.68 13.10 11.22
C LEU A 90 12.55 13.39 12.44
N PHE A 91 12.65 12.46 13.39
CA PHE A 91 13.31 12.69 14.69
C PHE A 91 14.76 12.22 14.78
N VAL A 92 15.21 11.31 13.90
CA VAL A 92 16.57 10.77 13.93
C VAL A 92 17.31 11.12 12.63
N PRO A 93 18.15 12.20 12.63
CA PRO A 93 18.85 12.66 11.44
C PRO A 93 19.71 11.58 10.77
N PHE A 94 20.33 10.71 11.55
CA PHE A 94 21.12 9.58 11.03
C PHE A 94 20.28 8.61 10.18
N VAL A 95 19.06 8.28 10.62
CA VAL A 95 18.14 7.42 9.86
C VAL A 95 17.71 8.10 8.56
N ARG A 96 17.50 9.42 8.58
CA ARG A 96 17.18 10.18 7.37
C ARG A 96 18.28 10.08 6.31
N VAL A 97 19.55 10.17 6.73
CA VAL A 97 20.70 9.99 5.84
C VAL A 97 20.75 8.56 5.30
N LEU A 98 20.55 7.56 6.15
CA LEU A 98 20.49 6.16 5.71
C LEU A 98 19.35 5.93 4.70
N MET A 99 18.18 6.55 4.89
CA MET A 99 17.07 6.46 3.94
C MET A 99 17.36 7.13 2.59
N LEU A 100 18.18 8.19 2.56
CA LEU A 100 18.62 8.82 1.32
C LEU A 100 19.60 7.95 0.55
N ILE A 101 20.52 7.26 1.25
CA ILE A 101 21.58 6.45 0.63
C ILE A 101 21.06 5.05 0.25
N PHE A 102 20.45 4.35 1.20
CA PHE A 102 20.00 2.95 1.05
C PHE A 102 18.52 2.83 0.67
N GLY A 103 17.80 3.95 0.61
CA GLY A 103 16.38 3.98 0.32
C GLY A 103 15.52 3.47 1.48
N LEU A 104 14.35 2.94 1.12
CA LEU A 104 13.33 2.44 2.05
C LEU A 104 13.32 0.91 2.14
N SER A 105 14.42 0.25 1.75
CA SER A 105 14.52 -1.22 1.65
C SER A 105 14.10 -1.94 2.94
N TRP A 106 14.58 -1.47 4.10
CA TRP A 106 14.23 -2.03 5.40
C TRP A 106 12.73 -1.87 5.74
N VAL A 107 12.10 -0.76 5.32
CA VAL A 107 10.66 -0.51 5.50
C VAL A 107 9.85 -1.48 4.65
N PHE A 108 10.25 -1.66 3.39
CA PHE A 108 9.62 -2.63 2.49
C PHE A 108 9.79 -4.06 2.99
N TYR A 109 10.95 -4.39 3.55
CA TYR A 109 11.20 -5.69 4.17
C TYR A 109 10.31 -5.94 5.39
N ALA A 110 10.19 -4.98 6.30
CA ALA A 110 9.28 -5.09 7.46
C ALA A 110 7.82 -5.30 7.02
N LYS A 111 7.37 -4.56 6.00
CA LYS A 111 6.03 -4.72 5.42
C LYS A 111 5.84 -6.09 4.76
N SER A 112 6.86 -6.65 4.09
CA SER A 112 6.75 -7.93 3.40
C SER A 112 6.50 -9.08 4.39
N LEU A 113 7.16 -9.07 5.56
CA LEU A 113 6.93 -10.04 6.63
C LEU A 113 5.48 -10.01 7.13
N ILE A 114 4.95 -8.80 7.35
CA ILE A 114 3.56 -8.59 7.78
C ILE A 114 2.59 -9.09 6.70
N LEU A 115 2.84 -8.77 5.43
CA LEU A 115 2.02 -9.21 4.30
C LEU A 115 2.04 -10.72 4.13
N LEU A 116 3.20 -11.37 4.25
CA LEU A 116 3.32 -12.83 4.18
C LEU A 116 2.50 -13.50 5.28
N TRP A 117 2.59 -12.99 6.51
CA TRP A 117 1.76 -13.44 7.61
C TRP A 117 0.27 -13.22 7.33
N GLY A 118 -0.10 -12.02 6.88
CA GLY A 118 -1.48 -11.64 6.57
C GLY A 118 -2.09 -12.52 5.47
N PHE A 119 -1.35 -12.78 4.40
CA PHE A 119 -1.81 -13.68 3.33
C PHE A 119 -1.87 -15.15 3.77
N ARG A 120 -0.95 -15.62 4.62
CA ARG A 120 -1.05 -16.98 5.19
C ARG A 120 -2.31 -17.14 6.05
N LYS A 121 -2.66 -16.11 6.83
CA LYS A 121 -3.82 -16.13 7.72
C LYS A 121 -5.15 -15.87 7.02
N TYR A 122 -5.17 -14.97 6.03
CA TYR A 122 -6.40 -14.44 5.42
C TYR A 122 -6.52 -14.66 3.90
N GLY A 123 -5.46 -15.09 3.20
CA GLY A 123 -5.39 -15.13 1.74
C GLY A 123 -6.12 -16.29 1.06
N GLY A 124 -6.41 -17.38 1.79
CA GLY A 124 -6.98 -18.60 1.20
C GLY A 124 -6.04 -19.28 0.18
N TYR A 125 -6.54 -20.29 -0.53
CA TYR A 125 -5.82 -21.07 -1.55
C TYR A 125 -6.11 -20.56 -2.99
N GLY A 126 -6.16 -19.24 -3.19
CA GLY A 126 -6.33 -18.69 -4.55
C GLY A 126 -5.18 -19.12 -5.47
N GLU A 127 -5.42 -19.23 -6.78
CA GLU A 127 -4.39 -19.61 -7.75
C GLU A 127 -3.17 -18.70 -7.63
N VAL A 128 -2.08 -19.28 -7.15
CA VAL A 128 -0.79 -18.62 -7.03
C VAL A 128 -0.21 -18.49 -8.44
N GLU A 129 0.38 -17.34 -8.74
CA GLU A 129 1.02 -17.12 -10.03
C GLU A 129 2.09 -18.21 -10.28
N ARG A 130 2.00 -18.88 -11.44
CA ARG A 130 2.96 -19.95 -11.78
C ARG A 130 4.33 -19.33 -11.98
N THR A 131 5.29 -19.77 -11.18
CA THR A 131 6.69 -19.38 -11.33
C THR A 131 7.18 -19.83 -12.70
N THR A 132 7.62 -18.87 -13.53
CA THR A 132 8.19 -19.16 -14.87
C THR A 132 9.62 -19.69 -14.79
N TYR A 133 10.24 -19.63 -13.61
CA TYR A 133 11.57 -20.17 -13.35
C TYR A 133 11.48 -21.61 -12.84
N VAL A 134 12.34 -22.46 -13.38
CA VAL A 134 12.60 -23.79 -12.84
C VAL A 134 13.53 -23.61 -11.65
N ASN A 135 13.10 -24.00 -10.45
CA ASN A 135 14.00 -24.06 -9.30
C ASN A 135 15.13 -25.03 -9.63
N ALA A 136 16.38 -24.68 -9.29
CA ALA A 136 17.54 -25.55 -9.53
C ALA A 136 17.40 -26.93 -8.85
N ASP A 137 16.45 -27.08 -7.93
CA ASP A 137 16.22 -28.27 -7.11
C ASP A 137 14.98 -29.10 -7.52
N SER A 138 14.37 -28.87 -8.68
CA SER A 138 13.26 -29.72 -9.16
C SER A 138 13.75 -30.98 -9.90
N GLY A 139 14.90 -31.52 -9.49
CA GLY A 139 15.64 -32.53 -10.25
C GLY A 139 16.24 -33.67 -9.42
N MET A 140 15.75 -33.93 -8.21
CA MET A 140 16.01 -35.19 -7.48
C MET A 140 14.75 -35.70 -6.79
#